data_AF-A0A7S2LK68-F1
#
_entry.id   AF-A0A7S2LK68-F1
#
_cell.length_a   1.000
_cell.length_b   1.000
_cell.length_c   1.000
_cell.angle_alpha   90.00
_cell.angle_beta   90.00
_cell.angle_gamma   90.00
#
_symmetry.space_group_name_H-M   'P 1'
#
loop_
_entity.id
_entity.type
_entity.pdbx_description
1 polymer ?
#
loop_
_entity_poly.entity_id
_entity_poly.type
_entity_poly.pdbx_seq_one_letter_code
_entity_poly.pdbx_strand_id
1 'polypeptide(L)'
;HGIVAASYHSDVSATRKSQVHRSWMRNDTQVVVATIAFGLGINKPDVRFVIHHTLSKSLEGYYQESGRAGRDGGNADCVLYFSPKDVPRMLCMIHGDNGEPVFWSMVRYALEIGSDALYRSIILRCLGEVGPAAMNEVDRTEDDKLLRDVTIHCKTVTEVV
;
A
#
# COMPACT_ATOMS: atom_id res chain seq x y z
N HIS A 1 -20.39 16.03 -9.12
CA HIS A 1 -19.22 15.74 -9.97
C HIS A 1 -18.74 14.32 -9.70
N GLY A 2 -18.26 13.60 -10.71
CA GLY A 2 -17.77 12.21 -10.58
C GLY A 2 -16.25 12.13 -10.73
N ILE A 3 -15.65 11.10 -10.13
CA ILE A 3 -14.22 10.80 -10.25
C ILE A 3 -14.00 10.08 -11.58
N VAL A 4 -13.04 10.56 -12.39
CA VAL A 4 -12.67 9.87 -13.64
C VAL A 4 -11.74 8.70 -13.30
N ALA A 5 -12.32 7.51 -13.17
CA ALA A 5 -11.62 6.29 -12.80
C ALA A 5 -11.66 5.22 -13.92
N ALA A 6 -10.64 4.37 -13.95
CA ALA A 6 -10.58 3.21 -14.84
C ALA A 6 -10.10 1.96 -14.08
N SER A 7 -10.57 0.76 -14.49
CA SER A 7 -10.11 -0.51 -13.93
C SER A 7 -8.94 -1.10 -14.74
N TYR A 8 -8.03 -1.79 -14.06
CA TYR A 8 -6.93 -2.53 -14.68
C TYR A 8 -6.65 -3.86 -13.97
N HIS A 9 -6.92 -4.98 -14.64
CA HIS A 9 -6.64 -6.33 -14.13
C HIS A 9 -6.29 -7.28 -15.29
N SER A 10 -5.96 -8.53 -14.98
CA SER A 10 -5.53 -9.55 -15.95
C SER A 10 -6.52 -9.73 -17.10
N ASP A 11 -7.81 -9.68 -16.83
CA ASP A 11 -8.86 -10.05 -17.79
C ASP A 11 -9.28 -8.89 -18.70
N VAL A 12 -8.77 -7.67 -18.44
CA VAL A 12 -8.94 -6.54 -19.36
C VAL A 12 -8.15 -6.80 -20.64
N SER A 13 -8.79 -6.59 -21.80
CA SER A 13 -8.15 -6.77 -23.11
C SER A 13 -6.89 -5.89 -23.25
N ALA A 14 -5.90 -6.37 -24.01
CA ALA A 14 -4.66 -5.64 -24.24
C ALA A 14 -4.91 -4.22 -24.77
N THR A 15 -5.82 -4.08 -25.73
CA THR A 15 -6.24 -2.77 -26.29
C THR A 15 -6.75 -1.84 -25.20
N ARG A 16 -7.60 -2.32 -24.30
CA ARG A 16 -8.16 -1.51 -23.21
C ARG A 16 -7.10 -1.18 -22.17
N LYS A 17 -6.22 -2.12 -21.81
CA LYS A 17 -5.04 -1.86 -20.94
C LYS A 17 -4.18 -0.73 -21.50
N SER A 18 -3.87 -0.75 -22.79
CA SER A 18 -3.09 0.31 -23.46
C SER A 18 -3.82 1.65 -23.52
N GLN A 19 -5.15 1.66 -23.62
CA GLN A 19 -5.94 2.89 -23.55
C GLN A 19 -5.92 3.49 -22.15
N VAL A 20 -6.18 2.68 -21.12
CA VAL A 20 -6.16 3.11 -19.71
C VAL A 20 -4.79 3.65 -19.34
N HIS A 21 -3.72 2.93 -19.68
CA HIS A 21 -2.35 3.38 -19.42
C HIS A 21 -2.06 4.74 -20.09
N ARG A 22 -2.40 4.90 -21.38
CA ARG A 22 -2.20 6.17 -22.10
C ARG A 22 -3.00 7.33 -21.50
N SER A 23 -4.28 7.09 -21.19
CA SER A 23 -5.19 8.07 -20.59
C SER A 23 -4.68 8.53 -19.22
N TRP A 24 -4.24 7.60 -18.39
CA TRP A 24 -3.71 7.90 -17.06
C TRP A 24 -2.35 8.61 -17.12
N MET A 25 -1.44 8.20 -18.01
CA MET A 25 -0.17 8.90 -18.23
C MET A 25 -0.38 10.36 -18.66
N ARG A 26 -1.45 10.64 -19.40
CA ARG A 26 -1.83 11.98 -19.87
C ARG A 26 -2.66 12.80 -18.87
N ASN A 27 -2.95 12.27 -17.69
CA ASN A 27 -3.84 12.89 -16.70
C ASN A 27 -5.31 13.03 -17.14
N ASP A 28 -5.72 12.36 -18.23
CA ASP A 28 -7.13 12.30 -18.67
C ASP A 28 -7.94 11.39 -17.72
N THR A 29 -7.30 10.37 -17.14
CA THR A 29 -7.85 9.53 -16.07
C THR A 29 -7.16 9.87 -14.75
N GLN A 30 -7.95 10.20 -13.73
CA GLN A 30 -7.44 10.61 -12.42
C GLN A 30 -7.02 9.41 -11.58
N VAL A 31 -7.82 8.33 -11.59
CA VAL A 31 -7.60 7.15 -10.74
C VAL A 31 -7.60 5.88 -11.57
N VAL A 32 -6.62 5.01 -11.34
CA VAL A 32 -6.64 3.64 -11.84
C VAL A 32 -6.83 2.71 -10.65
N VAL A 33 -7.93 1.95 -10.67
CA VAL A 33 -8.20 0.89 -9.70
C VAL A 33 -7.67 -0.42 -10.28
N ALA A 34 -6.66 -1.00 -9.65
CA ALA A 34 -5.93 -2.10 -10.24
C ALA A 34 -5.58 -3.24 -9.30
N THR A 35 -5.35 -4.42 -9.89
CA THR A 35 -4.63 -5.51 -9.23
C THR A 35 -3.13 -5.38 -9.48
N ILE A 36 -2.33 -6.29 -8.91
CA ILE A 36 -0.87 -6.38 -9.13
C ILE A 36 -0.45 -6.45 -10.60
N ALA A 37 -1.38 -6.76 -11.51
CA ALA A 37 -1.15 -6.72 -12.95
C ALA A 37 -0.76 -5.32 -13.47
N PHE A 38 -1.14 -4.25 -12.78
CA PHE A 38 -0.75 -2.87 -13.09
C PHE A 38 0.58 -2.52 -12.42
N GLY A 39 1.62 -3.31 -12.70
CA GLY A 39 2.90 -3.21 -12.01
C GLY A 39 4.12 -3.07 -12.94
N LEU A 40 4.15 -3.82 -14.03
CA LEU A 40 5.31 -3.85 -14.92
C LEU A 40 5.31 -2.65 -15.87
N GLY A 41 6.41 -1.89 -15.90
CA GLY A 41 6.64 -0.83 -16.88
C GLY A 41 5.96 0.52 -16.60
N ILE A 42 5.27 0.68 -15.46
CA ILE A 42 4.72 1.98 -15.07
C ILE A 42 5.84 2.85 -14.51
N ASN A 43 6.03 4.00 -15.14
CA ASN A 43 6.95 5.03 -14.69
C ASN A 43 6.32 6.42 -14.83
N LYS A 44 5.21 6.64 -14.10
CA LYS A 44 4.61 7.97 -13.96
C LYS A 44 5.26 8.66 -12.75
N PRO A 45 5.97 9.79 -12.92
CA PRO A 45 6.72 10.41 -11.84
C PRO A 45 5.82 11.09 -10.81
N ASP A 46 4.66 11.57 -11.25
CA ASP A 46 3.76 12.47 -10.54
C ASP A 46 2.54 11.77 -9.90
N VAL A 47 2.73 10.55 -9.40
CA VAL A 47 1.69 9.82 -8.66
C VAL A 47 1.58 10.38 -7.24
N ARG A 48 0.44 10.97 -6.90
CA ARG A 48 0.22 11.65 -5.60
C ARG A 48 -0.27 10.75 -4.48
N PHE A 49 -0.91 9.64 -4.81
CA PHE A 49 -1.31 8.68 -3.80
C PHE A 49 -1.30 7.26 -4.34
N VAL A 50 -0.99 6.33 -3.46
CA VAL A 50 -1.22 4.90 -3.66
C VAL A 50 -2.08 4.42 -2.49
N ILE A 51 -3.20 3.77 -2.82
CA ILE A 51 -4.15 3.26 -1.83
C ILE A 51 -4.22 1.75 -1.96
N HIS A 52 -3.86 1.06 -0.88
CA HIS A 52 -4.03 -0.38 -0.73
C HIS A 52 -5.38 -0.64 -0.08
N HIS A 53 -6.34 -1.12 -0.87
CA HIS A 53 -7.66 -1.52 -0.36
C HIS A 53 -7.61 -2.84 0.43
N THR A 54 -6.58 -3.64 0.22
CA THR A 54 -6.35 -4.91 0.93
C THR A 54 -4.85 -5.06 1.17
N LEU A 55 -4.47 -5.83 2.20
CA LEU A 55 -3.07 -6.15 2.45
C LEU A 55 -2.39 -6.76 1.22
N SER A 56 -1.15 -6.36 0.96
CA SER A 56 -0.29 -7.05 -0.01
C SER A 56 0.09 -8.44 0.52
N LYS A 57 0.48 -9.35 -0.36
CA LYS A 57 0.88 -10.72 0.04
C LYS A 57 2.19 -10.76 0.83
N SER A 58 2.99 -9.71 0.74
CA SER A 58 4.27 -9.55 1.43
C SER A 58 4.55 -8.07 1.69
N LEU A 59 5.39 -7.78 2.68
CA LEU A 59 5.84 -6.42 2.95
C LEU A 59 6.71 -5.85 1.81
N GLU A 60 7.49 -6.71 1.15
CA GLU A 60 8.25 -6.34 -0.05
C GLU A 60 7.31 -5.91 -1.19
N GLY A 61 6.24 -6.67 -1.42
CA GLY A 61 5.23 -6.34 -2.42
C GLY A 61 4.57 -4.99 -2.11
N TYR A 62 4.19 -4.77 -0.85
CA TYR A 62 3.68 -3.49 -0.38
C TYR A 62 4.66 -2.35 -0.68
N TYR A 63 5.94 -2.52 -0.35
CA TYR A 63 6.99 -1.53 -0.61
C TYR A 63 7.17 -1.20 -2.11
N GLN A 64 7.21 -2.21 -2.97
CA GLN A 64 7.32 -2.00 -4.42
C GLN A 64 6.09 -1.31 -5.00
N GLU A 65 4.90 -1.61 -4.48
CA GLU A 65 3.63 -1.02 -4.89
C GLU A 65 3.51 0.44 -4.43
N SER A 66 3.78 0.71 -3.15
CA SER A 66 3.75 2.05 -2.55
C SER A 66 4.82 2.97 -3.14
N GLY A 67 6.02 2.43 -3.46
CA GLY A 67 7.14 3.15 -4.09
C GLY A 67 6.88 3.64 -5.54
N ARG A 68 5.64 3.53 -6.02
CA ARG A 68 5.19 4.19 -7.26
C ARG A 68 4.77 5.64 -7.03
N ALA A 69 4.40 5.99 -5.80
CA ALA A 69 4.07 7.35 -5.40
C ALA A 69 5.33 8.25 -5.38
N GLY A 70 5.17 9.53 -5.68
CA GLY A 70 6.17 10.55 -5.33
C GLY A 70 7.54 10.42 -6.01
N ARG A 71 7.64 9.79 -7.18
CA ARG A 71 8.93 9.59 -7.88
C ARG A 71 9.56 10.89 -8.38
N ASP A 72 8.76 11.95 -8.51
CA ASP A 72 9.20 13.33 -8.76
C ASP A 72 9.79 14.04 -7.52
N GLY A 73 9.77 13.38 -6.35
CA GLY A 73 10.20 13.98 -5.07
C GLY A 73 9.17 14.92 -4.44
N GLY A 74 8.00 15.09 -5.07
CA GLY A 74 6.88 15.83 -4.49
C GLY A 74 6.14 15.02 -3.43
N ASN A 75 5.41 15.71 -2.56
CA ASN A 75 4.59 15.07 -1.53
C ASN A 75 3.64 14.04 -2.15
N ALA A 76 3.59 12.86 -1.55
CA ALA A 76 2.71 11.80 -1.95
C ALA A 76 2.38 10.89 -0.77
N ASP A 77 1.15 10.37 -0.76
CA ASP A 77 0.63 9.57 0.35
C ASP A 77 0.53 8.09 -0.03
N CYS A 78 0.87 7.22 0.91
CA CYS A 78 0.63 5.79 0.81
C CYS A 78 -0.33 5.38 1.93
N VAL A 79 -1.53 4.95 1.56
CA VAL A 79 -2.60 4.62 2.51
C VAL A 79 -2.91 3.14 2.44
N LEU A 80 -2.81 2.46 3.59
CA LEU A 80 -3.17 1.06 3.74
C LEU A 80 -4.49 0.94 4.50
N TYR A 81 -5.52 0.45 3.83
CA TYR A 81 -6.73 -0.02 4.51
C TYR A 81 -6.52 -1.45 5.01
N PHE A 82 -6.82 -1.65 6.29
CA PHE A 82 -6.69 -2.94 6.94
C PHE A 82 -7.97 -3.28 7.71
N SER A 83 -8.50 -4.46 7.44
CA SER A 83 -9.53 -5.09 8.24
C SER A 83 -9.01 -6.47 8.69
N PRO A 84 -9.01 -6.79 9.99
CA PRO A 84 -8.68 -8.13 10.46
C PRO A 84 -9.53 -9.22 9.82
N LYS A 85 -10.75 -8.89 9.36
CA LYS A 85 -11.66 -9.82 8.67
C LYS A 85 -11.15 -10.26 7.29
N ASP A 86 -10.23 -9.52 6.68
CA ASP A 86 -9.65 -9.88 5.37
C ASP A 86 -8.54 -10.94 5.50
N VAL A 87 -7.96 -11.12 6.69
CA VAL A 87 -6.81 -12.01 6.93
C VAL A 87 -7.10 -13.45 6.51
N PRO A 88 -8.22 -14.09 6.91
CA PRO A 88 -8.51 -15.48 6.50
C PRO A 88 -8.66 -15.61 4.98
N ARG A 89 -9.31 -14.64 4.32
CA ARG A 89 -9.49 -14.63 2.87
C ARG A 89 -8.15 -14.54 2.15
N MET A 90 -7.25 -13.70 2.65
CA MET A 90 -5.91 -13.51 2.08
C MET A 90 -5.03 -14.75 2.28
N LEU A 91 -5.10 -15.39 3.45
CA LEU A 91 -4.41 -16.66 3.71
C LEU A 91 -4.82 -17.75 2.71
N CYS A 92 -6.11 -17.88 2.39
CA CYS A 92 -6.57 -18.83 1.37
C CYS A 92 -6.02 -18.56 -0.04
N MET A 93 -5.60 -17.32 -0.34
CA MET A 93 -5.03 -16.94 -1.64
C MET A 93 -3.51 -17.10 -1.71
N ILE A 94 -2.87 -17.32 -0.56
CA ILE A 94 -1.43 -17.57 -0.45
C ILE A 94 -1.21 -19.07 -0.62
N HIS A 95 -0.43 -19.42 -1.64
CA HIS A 95 -0.14 -20.82 -1.98
C HIS A 95 1.32 -21.13 -1.65
N GLY A 96 1.58 -22.32 -1.12
CA GLY A 96 2.93 -22.86 -0.86
C GLY A 96 3.45 -22.62 0.56
N ASP A 97 4.33 -23.52 1.00
CA ASP A 97 4.77 -23.66 2.41
C ASP A 97 5.47 -22.44 3.00
N ASN A 98 6.00 -21.53 2.15
CA ASN A 98 6.77 -20.36 2.58
C ASN A 98 5.98 -19.04 2.54
N GLY A 99 4.74 -19.04 2.04
CA GLY A 99 3.99 -17.80 1.84
C GLY A 99 3.36 -17.24 3.12
N GLU A 100 2.95 -18.11 4.03
CA GLU A 100 2.26 -17.70 5.26
C GLU A 100 3.14 -16.87 6.21
N PRO A 101 4.39 -17.27 6.54
CA PRO A 101 5.25 -16.44 7.40
C PRO A 101 5.54 -15.05 6.81
N VAL A 102 5.66 -14.98 5.48
CA VAL A 102 5.86 -13.72 4.75
C VAL A 102 4.64 -12.81 4.88
N PHE A 103 3.44 -13.37 4.75
CA PHE A 103 2.19 -12.62 4.90
C PHE A 103 1.96 -12.15 6.33
N TRP A 104 2.26 -12.98 7.33
CA TRP A 104 2.17 -12.56 8.74
C TRP A 104 3.06 -11.37 9.07
N SER A 105 4.17 -11.19 8.35
CA SER A 105 4.99 -9.98 8.48
C SER A 105 4.27 -8.72 8.00
N MET A 106 3.47 -8.83 6.93
CA MET A 106 2.58 -7.75 6.47
C MET A 106 1.45 -7.48 7.46
N VAL A 107 0.85 -8.53 8.04
CA VAL A 107 -0.20 -8.36 9.07
C VAL A 107 0.35 -7.65 10.31
N ARG A 108 1.55 -8.03 10.78
CA ARG A 108 2.22 -7.36 11.91
C ARG A 108 2.49 -5.89 11.60
N TYR A 109 2.99 -5.59 10.40
CA TYR A 109 3.18 -4.21 9.95
C TYR A 109 1.88 -3.40 10.00
N ALA A 110 0.75 -3.97 9.58
CA ALA A 110 -0.56 -3.31 9.58
C ALA A 110 -1.17 -3.13 10.99
N LEU A 111 -0.76 -3.96 11.95
CA LEU A 111 -1.19 -3.86 13.36
C LEU A 111 -0.31 -2.92 14.19
N GLU A 112 0.89 -2.60 13.71
CA GLU A 112 1.81 -1.71 14.39
C GLU A 112 1.22 -0.29 14.48
N ILE A 113 1.38 0.35 15.64
CA ILE A 113 0.98 1.75 15.86
C ILE A 113 2.23 2.53 16.21
N GLY A 114 2.65 3.44 15.32
CA GLY A 114 3.80 4.28 15.59
C GLY A 114 4.00 5.37 14.55
N SER A 115 5.18 5.99 14.57
CA SER A 115 5.59 7.05 13.66
C SER A 115 6.02 6.52 12.30
N ASP A 116 6.14 7.41 11.31
CA ASP A 116 6.67 7.06 9.99
C ASP A 116 8.10 6.51 10.06
N ALA A 117 8.89 6.94 11.05
CA ALA A 117 10.23 6.41 11.29
C ALA A 117 10.20 4.93 11.68
N LEU A 118 9.23 4.51 12.50
CA LEU A 118 9.02 3.11 12.86
C LEU A 118 8.66 2.28 11.62
N TYR A 119 7.64 2.70 10.85
CA TYR A 119 7.23 1.98 9.64
C TYR A 119 8.36 1.86 8.63
N ARG A 120 9.15 2.93 8.44
CA ARG A 120 10.35 2.90 7.58
C ARG A 120 11.36 1.89 8.08
N SER A 121 11.63 1.84 9.39
CA SER A 121 12.58 0.90 9.97
C SER A 121 12.15 -0.56 9.77
N ILE A 122 10.85 -0.86 9.86
CA ILE A 122 10.31 -2.21 9.65
C ILE A 122 10.52 -2.65 8.20
N ILE A 123 10.20 -1.77 7.24
CA ILE A 123 10.41 -2.03 5.81
C ILE A 123 11.89 -2.29 5.53
N LEU A 124 12.79 -1.42 5.98
CA LEU A 124 14.22 -1.55 5.73
C LEU A 124 14.82 -2.83 6.33
N ARG A 125 14.34 -3.25 7.51
CA ARG A 125 14.74 -4.52 8.11
C ARG A 125 14.29 -5.71 7.28
N CYS A 126 13.06 -5.69 6.77
CA CYS A 126 12.55 -6.75 5.90
C CYS A 126 13.30 -6.83 4.56
N LEU A 127 13.86 -5.73 4.07
CA LEU A 127 14.72 -5.70 2.88
C LEU A 127 16.18 -6.13 3.18
N GLY A 128 16.52 -6.37 4.45
CA GLY A 128 17.90 -6.71 4.85
C GLY A 128 18.86 -5.52 4.83
N GLU A 129 18.34 -4.29 4.73
CA GLU A 129 19.15 -3.07 4.57
C GLU A 129 19.67 -2.50 5.90
N VAL A 130 19.14 -2.95 7.06
CA VAL A 130 19.54 -2.42 8.38
C VAL A 130 19.69 -3.55 9.41
N GLY A 131 20.84 -3.58 10.09
CA GLY A 131 21.13 -4.50 11.19
C GLY A 131 20.42 -4.15 12.51
N PRO A 132 20.37 -5.07 13.50
CA PRO A 132 19.61 -4.91 14.74
C PRO A 132 20.06 -3.76 15.67
N ALA A 133 21.23 -3.15 15.43
CA ALA A 133 21.82 -2.13 16.30
C ALA A 133 21.27 -0.70 16.11
N ALA A 134 20.58 -0.42 14.99
CA ALA A 134 20.11 0.94 14.66
C ALA A 134 18.88 1.41 15.46
N MET A 135 18.40 0.59 16.42
CA MET A 135 17.13 0.84 17.13
C MET A 135 17.27 1.79 18.33
N ASN A 136 18.47 2.03 18.83
CA ASN A 136 18.66 2.82 20.04
C ASN A 136 18.68 4.35 19.82
N GLU A 137 18.66 4.81 18.56
CA GLU A 137 18.75 6.24 18.23
C GLU A 137 17.55 6.80 17.46
N VAL A 138 16.57 5.97 17.06
CA VAL A 138 15.36 6.46 16.40
C VAL A 138 14.35 6.93 17.45
N ASP A 139 14.71 8.08 18.02
CA ASP A 139 13.90 9.15 18.56
C ASP A 139 12.45 8.80 18.95
N ARG A 140 12.26 8.53 20.25
CA ARG A 140 10.96 8.69 20.91
C ARG A 140 10.76 10.19 21.19
N THR A 141 10.53 10.99 20.17
CA THR A 141 10.06 12.37 20.38
C THR A 141 8.59 12.33 20.78
N GLU A 142 8.27 12.97 21.92
CA GLU A 142 6.93 12.98 22.50
C GLU A 142 5.89 13.75 21.65
N ASP A 143 6.32 14.43 20.57
CA ASP A 143 5.49 15.30 19.73
C ASP A 143 4.75 14.58 18.57
N ASP A 144 5.06 13.32 18.27
CA ASP A 144 4.46 12.60 17.12
C ASP A 144 3.07 11.99 17.41
N LYS A 145 2.53 12.22 18.61
CA LYS A 145 1.19 11.74 19.02
C LYS A 145 0.03 12.54 18.42
N LEU A 146 0.30 13.65 17.74
CA LEU A 146 -0.76 14.57 17.29
C LEU A 146 -1.14 14.48 15.80
N LEU A 147 -0.50 13.62 15.00
CA LEU A 147 -0.82 13.48 13.57
C LEU A 147 -0.89 12.02 13.13
N ARG A 148 -1.80 11.25 13.75
CA ARG A 148 -2.60 10.23 13.05
C ARG A 148 -3.85 9.96 13.88
N ASP A 149 -4.89 10.75 13.63
CA ASP A 149 -6.24 10.37 14.04
C ASP A 149 -6.71 9.20 13.18
N VAL A 150 -6.29 7.99 13.56
CA VAL A 150 -6.81 6.72 13.05
C VAL A 150 -8.20 6.40 13.62
N THR A 151 -8.75 7.25 14.48
CA THR A 151 -10.08 7.12 15.09
C THR A 151 -11.21 7.60 14.17
N ILE A 152 -10.90 8.38 13.13
CA ILE A 152 -11.91 8.90 12.18
C ILE A 152 -12.15 7.98 10.97
N HIS A 153 -11.28 7.00 10.67
CA HIS A 153 -11.49 6.06 9.55
C HIS A 153 -11.98 4.64 9.95
N CYS A 154 -12.39 4.45 11.20
CA CYS A 154 -13.09 3.24 11.65
C CYS A 154 -14.33 3.53 12.50
N LYS A 155 -15.05 4.62 12.20
CA LYS A 155 -16.43 4.79 12.64
C LYS A 155 -17.39 4.56 11.47
N THR A 156 -18.18 3.49 11.64
CA THR A 156 -19.46 3.19 10.97
C THR A 156 -19.39 2.42 9.65
N VAL A 157 -19.38 1.08 9.75
CA VAL A 157 -20.44 0.21 9.20
C VAL A 157 -20.69 -0.94 10.18
N THR A 158 -21.33 -0.64 11.31
CA THR A 158 -22.02 -1.62 12.16
C THR A 158 -23.47 -1.19 12.43
N GLU A 159 -24.07 -0.51 11.47
CA GLU A 159 -25.53 -0.30 11.40
C GLU A 159 -26.05 -0.61 9.98
N VAL A 160 -25.64 -1.74 9.40
CA VAL A 160 -26.43 -2.49 8.40
C VAL A 160 -25.99 -3.96 8.47
N VAL A 161 -26.30 -4.64 9.57
CA VAL A 161 -27.00 -5.95 9.66
C VAL A 161 -27.50 -6.09 11.09
#